data_AF-A0A3N6MY94-F1
#
_entry.id   AF-A0A3N6MY94-F1
#
_cell.length_a   1.000
_cell.length_b   1.000
_cell.length_c   1.000
_cell.angle_alpha   90.00
_cell.angle_beta   90.00
_cell.angle_gamma   90.00
#
_symmetry.space_group_name_H-M   'P 1'
#
loop_
_entity.id
_entity.type
_entity.pdbx_description
1 polymer ?
#
loop_
_entity_poly.entity_id
_entity_poly.type
_entity_poly.pdbx_seq_one_letter_code
_entity_poly.pdbx_strand_id
1 'polypeptide(L)'
;MGTKTISLADDAYERLRAEKRENESFSDVVRRLTEGTSLEKYHGALSEEVADELEDAITQRREERTNQHRKRVEEIADAFE
;
A
#
# COMPACT_ATOMS: atom_id res chain seq x y z
N MET A 1 -6.22 -29.61 -5.90
CA MET A 1 -6.06 -28.15 -6.08
C MET A 1 -5.33 -27.93 -7.39
N GLY A 2 -5.80 -27.01 -8.24
CA GLY A 2 -5.13 -26.70 -9.49
C GLY A 2 -3.93 -25.79 -9.25
N THR A 3 -2.85 -25.99 -10.00
CA THR A 3 -1.73 -25.05 -10.05
C THR A 3 -1.87 -24.13 -11.25
N LYS A 4 -1.36 -22.91 -11.13
CA LYS A 4 -1.19 -21.97 -12.24
C LYS A 4 0.27 -21.56 -12.28
N THR A 5 0.83 -21.47 -13.47
CA THR A 5 2.19 -20.97 -13.69
C THR A 5 2.09 -19.50 -14.08
N ILE A 6 2.86 -18.65 -13.42
CA ILE A 6 3.03 -17.24 -13.77
C ILE A 6 4.51 -16.97 -14.01
N SER A 7 4.81 -16.10 -14.96
CA SER A 7 6.16 -15.56 -15.13
C SER A 7 6.33 -14.36 -14.21
N LEU A 8 7.47 -14.30 -13.51
CA LEU A 8 7.87 -13.16 -12.69
C LEU A 8 9.11 -12.53 -13.32
N ALA A 9 9.19 -11.20 -13.25
CA ALA A 9 10.46 -10.52 -13.49
C ALA A 9 11.47 -10.93 -12.41
N ASP A 10 12.76 -10.90 -12.73
CA ASP A 10 13.81 -11.39 -11.84
C ASP A 10 13.83 -10.62 -10.50
N ASP A 11 13.62 -9.31 -10.55
CA ASP A 11 13.52 -8.45 -9.37
C ASP A 11 12.31 -8.82 -8.48
N ALA A 12 11.17 -9.13 -9.08
CA ALA A 12 9.98 -9.58 -8.38
C ALA A 12 10.19 -10.97 -7.73
N TYR A 13 10.88 -11.88 -8.42
CA TYR A 13 11.22 -13.19 -7.87
C TYR A 13 12.15 -13.07 -6.66
N GLU A 14 13.21 -12.26 -6.73
CA GLU A 14 14.14 -12.09 -5.61
C GLU A 14 13.44 -11.47 -4.38
N ARG A 15 12.53 -10.52 -4.60
CA ARG A 15 11.68 -9.98 -3.52
C ARG A 15 10.80 -11.05 -2.89
N LEU A 16 10.15 -11.89 -3.70
CA LEU A 16 9.32 -12.99 -3.21
C LEU A 16 10.15 -14.03 -2.44
N ARG A 17 11.37 -14.30 -2.91
CA ARG A 17 12.33 -15.22 -2.27
C ARG A 17 12.82 -14.68 -0.94
N ALA A 18 13.08 -13.38 -0.83
CA ALA A 18 13.51 -12.74 0.42
C ALA A 18 12.43 -12.83 1.53
N GLU A 19 11.16 -12.83 1.14
CA GLU A 19 10.04 -12.96 2.08
C GLU A 19 9.80 -14.40 2.58
N LYS A 20 10.44 -15.40 1.98
CA LYS A 20 10.21 -16.82 2.29
C LYS A 20 10.82 -17.23 3.63
N ARG A 21 10.00 -17.82 4.50
CA ARG A 21 10.43 -18.35 5.80
C ARG A 21 10.98 -19.78 5.69
N GLU A 22 11.69 -20.24 6.72
CA GLU A 22 12.12 -21.64 6.82
C GLU A 22 10.91 -22.58 6.76
N ASN A 23 11.01 -23.63 5.94
CA ASN A 23 9.95 -24.62 5.68
C ASN A 23 8.68 -24.10 4.96
N GLU A 24 8.69 -22.91 4.36
CA GLU A 24 7.55 -22.35 3.61
C GLU A 24 7.66 -22.63 2.09
N SER A 25 6.57 -22.99 1.40
CA SER A 25 6.56 -23.07 -0.08
C SER A 25 6.29 -21.70 -0.70
N PHE A 26 6.67 -21.46 -1.97
CA PHE A 26 6.33 -20.20 -2.64
C PHE A 26 4.82 -19.94 -2.71
N SER A 27 4.03 -21.00 -2.87
CA SER A 27 2.57 -20.90 -2.82
C SER A 27 2.07 -20.41 -1.46
N ASP A 28 2.74 -20.79 -0.36
CA ASP A 28 2.39 -20.35 0.99
C ASP A 28 2.81 -18.90 1.23
N VAL A 29 3.99 -18.49 0.73
CA VAL A 29 4.42 -17.08 0.76
C VAL A 29 3.40 -16.20 0.06
N VAL A 30 3.02 -16.56 -1.17
CA VAL A 30 2.01 -15.82 -1.94
C VAL A 30 0.70 -15.78 -1.17
N ARG A 31 0.24 -16.90 -0.63
CA ARG A 31 -1.00 -16.95 0.15
C ARG A 31 -0.95 -16.03 1.37
N ARG A 32 0.14 -16.06 2.14
CA ARG A 32 0.35 -15.20 3.32
C ARG A 32 0.42 -13.72 2.98
N LEU A 33 1.17 -13.36 1.94
CA LEU A 33 1.34 -11.95 1.54
C LEU A 33 0.06 -11.37 0.92
N THR A 34 -0.74 -12.22 0.28
CA THR A 34 -2.02 -11.85 -0.32
C THR A 34 -3.21 -12.10 0.61
N GLU A 35 -2.96 -12.59 1.82
CA GLU A 35 -4.00 -12.82 2.80
C GLU A 35 -4.51 -11.45 3.23
N GLY A 36 -5.62 -11.04 2.63
CA GLY A 36 -6.26 -9.77 2.91
C GLY A 36 -6.49 -9.67 4.40
N THR A 37 -5.98 -8.61 5.00
CA THR A 37 -6.39 -8.26 6.34
C THR A 37 -7.84 -7.79 6.25
N SER A 38 -8.78 -8.60 6.74
CA SER A 38 -10.17 -8.14 6.86
C SER A 38 -10.18 -6.93 7.79
N LEU A 39 -10.61 -5.77 7.29
CA LEU A 39 -10.76 -4.57 8.09
C LEU A 39 -11.83 -4.74 9.17
N GLU A 40 -12.74 -5.71 9.00
CA GLU A 40 -13.75 -6.06 10.01
C GLU A 40 -13.10 -6.46 11.34
N LYS A 41 -11.88 -7.03 11.33
CA LYS A 41 -11.17 -7.40 12.55
C LYS A 41 -10.76 -6.21 13.42
N TYR A 42 -10.86 -4.99 12.88
CA TYR A 42 -10.57 -3.73 13.58
C TYR A 42 -11.84 -2.91 13.83
N HIS A 43 -13.02 -3.46 13.57
CA HIS A 43 -14.28 -2.78 13.86
C HIS A 43 -14.37 -2.44 15.36
N GLY A 44 -14.57 -1.17 15.68
CA GLY A 44 -14.63 -0.66 17.07
C GLY A 44 -13.27 -0.46 17.74
N ALA A 45 -12.15 -0.55 17.00
CA ALA A 45 -10.82 -0.30 17.56
C ALA A 45 -10.55 1.19 17.88
N LEU A 46 -11.31 2.11 17.27
CA LEU A 46 -11.21 3.56 17.50
C LEU A 46 -12.48 4.05 18.18
N SER A 47 -12.34 4.99 19.12
CA SER A 47 -13.48 5.79 19.58
C SER A 47 -13.91 6.75 18.46
N GLU A 48 -15.16 7.22 18.51
CA GLU A 48 -15.69 8.22 17.56
C GLU A 48 -14.78 9.45 17.50
N GLU A 49 -14.39 9.99 18.65
CA GLU A 49 -13.52 11.17 18.77
C GLU A 49 -12.15 10.98 18.06
N VAL A 50 -11.52 9.81 18.25
CA VAL A 50 -10.23 9.51 17.63
C VAL A 50 -10.38 9.23 16.13
N ALA A 51 -11.52 8.65 15.72
CA ALA A 51 -11.83 8.44 14.32
C ALA A 51 -12.00 9.78 13.59
N ASP A 52 -12.72 10.72 14.18
CA ASP A 52 -12.92 12.08 13.65
C ASP A 52 -11.58 12.83 13.53
N GLU A 53 -10.76 12.84 14.59
CA GLU A 53 -9.44 13.49 14.55
C GLU A 53 -8.53 12.88 13.47
N LEU A 54 -8.55 11.56 13.31
CA LEU A 54 -7.79 10.87 12.27
C LEU A 54 -8.30 11.22 10.87
N GLU A 55 -9.61 11.32 10.69
CA GLU A 55 -10.22 11.72 9.42
C GLU A 55 -9.82 13.14 9.01
N ASP A 56 -9.88 14.08 9.95
CA ASP A 56 -9.46 15.46 9.74
C ASP A 56 -7.97 15.54 9.37
N ALA A 57 -7.11 14.85 10.09
CA ALA A 57 -5.67 14.82 9.82
C ALA A 57 -5.34 14.22 8.44
N ILE A 58 -6.07 13.17 8.03
CA ILE A 58 -5.90 12.56 6.69
C ILE A 58 -6.36 13.54 5.60
N THR A 59 -7.51 14.20 5.81
CA THR A 59 -8.08 15.15 4.86
C THR A 59 -7.13 16.33 4.64
N GLN A 60 -6.66 16.95 5.72
CA GLN A 60 -5.71 18.06 5.66
C GLN A 60 -4.43 17.67 4.90
N ARG A 61 -3.85 16.50 5.20
CA ARG A 61 -2.65 16.02 4.48
C ARG A 61 -2.89 15.80 2.99
N ARG A 62 -4.08 15.32 2.59
CA ARG A 62 -4.42 15.12 1.18
C ARG A 62 -4.54 16.45 0.44
N GLU A 63 -5.15 17.44 1.06
CA GLU A 63 -5.25 18.80 0.51
C GLU A 63 -3.88 19.45 0.36
N GLU A 64 -3.06 19.41 1.42
CA GLU A 64 -1.68 19.93 1.40
C GLU A 64 -0.86 19.28 0.29
N ARG A 65 -0.90 17.95 0.17
CA ARG A 65 -0.19 17.21 -0.88
C ARG A 65 -0.66 17.64 -2.27
N THR A 66 -1.97 17.83 -2.45
CA THR A 66 -2.55 18.24 -3.73
C THR A 66 -2.12 19.65 -4.09
N ASN A 67 -2.13 20.58 -3.14
CA ASN A 67 -1.69 21.95 -3.33
C ASN A 67 -0.19 22.04 -3.61
N GLN A 68 0.64 21.30 -2.87
CA GLN A 68 2.08 21.20 -3.12
C GLN A 68 2.38 20.57 -4.49
N HIS A 69 1.57 19.60 -4.95
CA HIS A 69 1.74 19.03 -6.27
C HIS A 69 1.39 20.05 -7.35
N ARG A 70 0.26 20.75 -7.22
CA ARG A 70 -0.14 21.81 -8.15
C ARG A 70 0.95 22.89 -8.27
N LYS A 71 1.43 23.40 -7.14
CA LYS A 71 2.49 24.40 -7.11
C LYS A 71 3.77 23.92 -7.81
N ARG A 72 4.18 22.68 -7.58
CA ARG A 72 5.34 22.09 -8.29
C ARG A 72 5.13 22.00 -9.80
N VAL A 73 3.91 21.68 -10.24
CA VAL A 73 3.60 21.61 -11.67
C VAL A 73 3.62 23.00 -12.31
N GLU A 74 3.07 24.01 -11.64
CA GLU A 74 3.12 25.42 -12.06
C GLU A 74 4.56 25.92 -12.15
N GLU A 75 5.38 25.72 -11.11
CA GLU A 75 6.81 26.10 -11.10
C GLU A 75 7.60 25.46 -12.26
N ILE A 76 7.28 24.20 -12.59
CA ILE A 76 7.90 23.50 -13.72
C ILE A 76 7.43 24.13 -15.04
N ALA A 77 6.13 24.38 -15.20
CA ALA A 77 5.59 24.98 -16.42
C ALA A 77 6.20 26.36 -16.70
N ASP A 78 6.27 27.23 -15.68
CA ASP A 78 6.87 28.56 -15.77
C ASP A 78 8.36 28.52 -16.14
N ALA A 79 9.09 27.47 -15.73
CA ALA A 79 10.52 27.32 -16.04
C ALA A 79 10.80 26.91 -17.49
N PHE A 80 9.78 26.46 -18.22
CA PHE A 80 9.86 26.04 -19.63
C PHE A 80 9.24 27.06 -20.61
N GLU A 81 8.74 28.18 -20.10
CA GLU A 81 8.26 29.34 -20.88
C GLU A 81 9.36 30.42 -20.98
#